data_AF-A0A3M7RZF5-F1
#
_entry.id   AF-A0A3M7RZF5-F1
#
_cell.length_a   1.000
_cell.length_b   1.000
_cell.length_c   1.000
_cell.angle_alpha   90.00
_cell.angle_beta   90.00
_cell.angle_gamma   90.00
#
_symmetry.space_group_name_H-M   'P 1'
#
loop_
_entity.id
_entity.type
_entity.pdbx_description
1 polymer ?
#
loop_
_entity_poly.entity_id
_entity_poly.type
_entity_poly.pdbx_seq_one_letter_code
_entity_poly.pdbx_strand_id
1 'polypeptide(L)'
;MILKILFFLSLFYLGESISNEDALKYLDRFGYVNKTKQALSAERKSNQNLIFRQSLRLFQTMHGLDVTGVLDDATVTKIKTPRCGNSDFPSNFVTVSKWNKKRLTYAVLNQNKQLKGRTNSIMAQAFRYWAAVSGLSFRRVGRKSKRDMDIRFAPKDHGDGFPFDGPGGVLAHAFFPQDGRIHFDADERWTDKSNSGINLKIVAVHEFGHALGLDHTSDIRAVMYPFYQGYNPKFRLGTDDIKGIQSLYGKNKK
;
A
#
# COMPACT_ATOMS: atom_id res chain seq x y z
N MET A 1 -55.61 -13.08 -6.39
CA MET A 1 -54.18 -13.40 -6.20
C MET A 1 -53.39 -12.57 -7.20
N ILE A 2 -52.90 -11.39 -6.79
CA ILE A 2 -52.28 -10.39 -7.68
C ILE A 2 -50.77 -10.62 -7.69
N LEU A 3 -50.23 -10.97 -8.87
CA LEU A 3 -48.82 -11.24 -9.10
C LEU A 3 -48.07 -9.91 -9.25
N LYS A 4 -47.27 -9.53 -8.25
CA LYS A 4 -46.35 -8.38 -8.33
C LYS A 4 -45.08 -8.81 -9.06
N ILE A 5 -44.94 -8.39 -10.32
CA ILE A 5 -43.69 -8.50 -11.08
C ILE A 5 -42.73 -7.44 -10.54
N LEU A 6 -41.70 -7.87 -9.82
CA LEU A 6 -40.59 -7.02 -9.40
C LEU A 6 -39.62 -6.85 -10.58
N PHE A 7 -39.60 -5.65 -11.15
CA PHE A 7 -38.56 -5.23 -12.08
C PHE A 7 -37.24 -5.05 -11.31
N PHE A 8 -36.29 -5.95 -11.51
CA PHE A 8 -34.90 -5.74 -11.12
C PHE A 8 -34.27 -4.75 -12.13
N LEU A 9 -34.21 -3.48 -11.76
CA LEU A 9 -33.30 -2.53 -12.40
C LEU A 9 -31.87 -2.93 -12.00
N SER A 10 -31.20 -3.69 -12.86
CA SER A 10 -29.75 -3.83 -12.79
C SER A 10 -29.14 -2.46 -13.10
N LEU A 11 -28.69 -1.73 -12.08
CA LEU A 11 -27.76 -0.63 -12.27
C LEU A 11 -26.47 -1.22 -12.87
N PHE A 12 -26.32 -1.12 -14.18
CA PHE A 12 -25.00 -1.14 -14.79
C PHE A 12 -24.26 0.09 -14.27
N TYR A 13 -23.37 -0.13 -13.30
CA TYR A 13 -22.32 0.84 -12.98
C TYR A 13 -21.42 0.93 -14.21
N LEU A 14 -21.71 1.86 -15.11
CA LEU A 14 -20.74 2.34 -16.09
C LEU A 14 -19.60 2.96 -15.28
N GLY A 15 -18.60 2.14 -14.95
CA GLY A 15 -17.42 2.62 -14.26
C GLY A 15 -16.74 3.66 -15.15
N GLU A 16 -16.59 4.89 -14.65
CA GLU A 16 -15.95 5.99 -15.39
C GLU A 16 -14.66 5.49 -16.07
N SER A 17 -14.54 5.63 -17.38
CA SER A 17 -13.31 5.23 -18.07
C SER A 17 -12.15 6.10 -17.56
N ILE A 18 -11.04 5.48 -17.15
CA ILE A 18 -9.81 6.22 -16.84
C ILE A 18 -9.16 6.63 -18.16
N SER A 19 -8.73 7.89 -18.26
CA SER A 19 -8.04 8.39 -19.46
C SER A 19 -6.63 7.79 -19.58
N ASN A 20 -6.08 7.77 -20.80
CA ASN A 20 -4.67 7.38 -20.99
C ASN A 20 -3.70 8.29 -20.23
N GLU A 21 -4.05 9.56 -20.05
CA GLU A 21 -3.23 10.51 -19.30
C GLU A 21 -3.18 10.15 -17.82
N ASP A 22 -4.33 9.84 -17.21
CA ASP A 22 -4.40 9.45 -15.80
C ASP A 22 -3.78 8.08 -15.56
N ALA A 23 -3.93 7.14 -16.49
CA ALA A 23 -3.21 5.88 -16.46
C ALA A 23 -1.70 6.08 -16.54
N LEU A 24 -1.22 7.01 -17.36
CA LEU A 24 0.21 7.34 -17.44
C LEU A 24 0.71 7.98 -16.13
N LYS A 25 -0.05 8.90 -15.51
CA LYS A 25 0.27 9.47 -14.19
C LYS A 25 0.34 8.38 -13.11
N TYR A 26 -0.59 7.43 -13.12
CA TYR A 26 -0.57 6.26 -12.23
C TYR A 26 0.71 5.43 -12.44
N LEU A 27 1.02 5.07 -13.69
CA LEU A 27 2.19 4.27 -14.02
C LEU A 27 3.50 4.99 -13.64
N ASP A 28 3.55 6.31 -13.78
CA ASP A 28 4.70 7.11 -13.36
C ASP A 28 4.82 7.15 -11.83
N ARG A 29 3.72 7.41 -11.10
CA ARG A 29 3.66 7.42 -9.63
C ARG A 29 4.21 6.14 -9.02
N PHE A 30 3.89 4.98 -9.59
CA PHE A 30 4.32 3.67 -9.09
C PHE A 30 5.61 3.13 -9.73
N GLY A 31 6.30 3.97 -10.52
CA GLY A 31 7.67 3.70 -11.00
C GLY A 31 7.77 2.93 -12.33
N TYR A 32 6.66 2.54 -12.95
CA TYR A 32 6.64 1.78 -14.21
C TYR A 32 7.23 2.56 -15.37
N VAL A 33 6.95 3.87 -15.45
CA VAL A 33 7.48 4.75 -16.50
C VAL A 33 9.00 4.88 -16.40
N ASN A 34 9.52 5.17 -15.20
CA ASN A 34 10.96 5.27 -14.98
C ASN A 34 11.67 3.93 -15.27
N LYS A 35 11.11 2.81 -14.75
CA LYS A 35 11.66 1.47 -15.00
C LYS A 35 11.69 1.13 -16.49
N THR A 36 10.64 1.47 -17.21
CA THR A 36 10.55 1.31 -18.67
C THR A 36 11.61 2.17 -19.37
N LYS A 37 11.74 3.45 -19.02
CA LYS A 37 12.75 4.35 -19.60
C LYS A 37 14.18 3.87 -19.35
N GLN A 38 14.46 3.21 -18.22
CA GLN A 38 15.80 2.64 -17.95
C GLN A 38 16.12 1.46 -18.87
N ALA A 39 15.13 0.69 -19.29
CA ALA A 39 15.30 -0.46 -20.19
C ALA A 39 15.38 -0.08 -21.68
N LEU A 40 15.02 1.16 -22.05
CA LEU A 40 15.02 1.63 -23.44
C LEU A 40 16.34 2.33 -23.82
N SER A 41 16.70 2.24 -25.10
CA SER A 41 17.79 3.05 -25.70
C SER A 41 17.44 4.54 -25.69
N ALA A 42 18.45 5.41 -25.70
CA ALA A 42 18.26 6.86 -25.63
C ALA A 42 17.28 7.40 -26.71
N GLU A 43 17.43 6.96 -27.96
CA GLU A 43 16.57 7.33 -29.07
C GLU A 43 15.09 7.00 -28.81
N ARG A 44 14.82 5.85 -28.19
CA ARG A 44 13.46 5.37 -27.91
C ARG A 44 12.80 6.07 -26.73
N LYS A 45 13.55 6.76 -25.86
CA LYS A 45 13.01 7.48 -24.68
C LYS A 45 12.20 8.73 -25.04
N SER A 46 12.28 9.21 -26.28
CA SER A 46 11.46 10.34 -26.75
C SER A 46 10.03 9.93 -27.13
N ASN A 47 9.82 8.65 -27.46
CA ASN A 47 8.52 8.14 -27.91
C ASN A 47 7.58 7.85 -26.74
N GLN A 48 6.69 8.81 -26.44
CA GLN A 48 5.72 8.71 -25.34
C GLN A 48 4.73 7.55 -25.51
N ASN A 49 4.29 7.26 -26.73
CA ASN A 49 3.38 6.15 -26.98
C ASN A 49 4.04 4.81 -26.67
N LEU A 50 5.30 4.63 -27.09
CA LEU A 50 6.09 3.45 -26.78
C LEU A 50 6.28 3.31 -25.26
N ILE A 51 6.64 4.39 -24.56
CA ILE A 51 6.80 4.39 -23.10
C ILE A 51 5.51 3.96 -22.41
N PHE A 52 4.38 4.55 -22.79
CA PHE A 52 3.08 4.21 -22.20
C PHE A 52 2.73 2.74 -22.41
N ARG A 53 2.81 2.25 -23.65
CA ARG A 53 2.51 0.84 -23.97
C ARG A 53 3.43 -0.14 -23.24
N GLN A 54 4.73 0.13 -23.18
CA GLN A 54 5.67 -0.75 -22.47
C GLN A 54 5.48 -0.68 -20.94
N SER A 55 5.12 0.48 -20.40
CA SER A 55 4.79 0.62 -18.97
C SER A 55 3.53 -0.17 -18.62
N LEU A 56 2.51 -0.18 -19.48
CA LEU A 56 1.32 -1.03 -19.33
C LEU A 56 1.70 -2.51 -19.37
N ARG A 57 2.54 -2.94 -20.31
CA ARG A 57 3.00 -4.35 -20.39
C ARG A 57 3.74 -4.77 -19.12
N LEU A 58 4.59 -3.90 -18.59
CA LEU A 58 5.30 -4.14 -17.34
C LEU A 58 4.31 -4.26 -16.16
N PHE A 59 3.35 -3.35 -16.05
CA PHE A 59 2.30 -3.40 -15.03
C PHE A 59 1.48 -4.70 -15.13
N GLN A 60 1.01 -5.05 -16.31
CA GLN A 60 0.25 -6.27 -16.57
C GLN A 60 1.04 -7.52 -16.18
N THR A 61 2.32 -7.59 -16.57
CA THR A 61 3.22 -8.70 -16.22
C THR A 61 3.35 -8.84 -14.70
N MET A 62 3.61 -7.73 -13.99
CA MET A 62 3.82 -7.73 -12.55
C MET A 62 2.58 -8.16 -11.75
N HIS A 63 1.39 -7.93 -12.30
CA HIS A 63 0.12 -8.19 -11.62
C HIS A 63 -0.68 -9.35 -12.20
N GLY A 64 -0.06 -10.16 -13.06
CA GLY A 64 -0.65 -11.38 -13.61
C GLY A 64 -1.87 -11.13 -14.51
N LEU A 65 -1.86 -10.01 -15.24
CA LEU A 65 -2.85 -9.70 -16.27
C LEU A 65 -2.34 -10.15 -17.64
N ASP A 66 -3.24 -10.26 -18.61
CA ASP A 66 -2.86 -10.45 -20.01
C ASP A 66 -2.00 -9.28 -20.49
N VAL A 67 -0.85 -9.59 -21.11
CA VAL A 67 0.17 -8.60 -21.46
C VAL A 67 -0.15 -7.97 -22.84
N THR A 68 -1.22 -7.18 -22.88
CA THR A 68 -1.73 -6.53 -24.10
C THR A 68 -0.98 -5.23 -24.45
N GLY A 69 -0.44 -4.54 -23.45
CA GLY A 69 0.10 -3.19 -23.61
C GLY A 69 -0.95 -2.14 -23.96
N VAL A 70 -2.21 -2.43 -23.64
CA VAL A 70 -3.38 -1.58 -23.86
C VAL A 70 -4.08 -1.38 -22.51
N LEU A 71 -4.72 -0.23 -22.33
CA LEU A 71 -5.54 0.08 -21.17
C LEU A 71 -6.91 -0.62 -21.28
N ASP A 72 -6.90 -1.95 -21.23
CA ASP A 72 -8.10 -2.79 -21.26
C ASP A 72 -8.85 -2.81 -19.92
N ASP A 73 -10.07 -3.34 -19.91
CA ASP A 73 -10.95 -3.35 -18.73
C ASP A 73 -10.32 -4.03 -17.51
N ALA A 74 -9.56 -5.11 -17.71
CA ALA A 74 -8.84 -5.79 -16.64
C ALA A 74 -7.75 -4.90 -16.04
N THR A 75 -6.99 -4.20 -16.89
CA THR A 75 -5.97 -3.25 -16.47
C THR A 75 -6.59 -2.05 -15.74
N VAL A 76 -7.69 -1.49 -16.25
CA VAL A 76 -8.44 -0.40 -15.61
C VAL A 76 -8.96 -0.82 -14.24
N THR A 77 -9.56 -2.00 -14.15
CA THR A 77 -10.07 -2.56 -12.89
C THR A 77 -8.95 -2.70 -11.86
N LYS A 78 -7.78 -3.15 -12.32
CA LYS A 78 -6.61 -3.29 -11.46
C LYS A 78 -6.05 -1.94 -11.00
N ILE A 79 -5.90 -0.98 -11.90
CA ILE A 79 -5.44 0.39 -11.58
C ILE A 79 -6.33 1.05 -10.52
N LYS A 80 -7.65 0.85 -10.62
CA LYS A 80 -8.64 1.40 -9.68
C LYS A 80 -8.71 0.67 -8.34
N THR A 81 -8.07 -0.49 -8.21
CA THR A 81 -8.09 -1.24 -6.96
C THR A 81 -7.29 -0.45 -5.90
N PRO A 82 -7.86 -0.16 -4.72
CA PRO A 82 -7.14 0.57 -3.68
C PRO A 82 -5.85 -0.13 -3.28
N ARG A 83 -4.79 0.64 -3.01
CA ARG A 83 -3.44 0.11 -2.80
C ARG A 83 -2.58 0.98 -1.89
N CYS A 84 -1.41 0.45 -1.53
CA CYS A 84 -0.31 1.22 -0.95
C CYS A 84 0.26 2.21 -1.97
N GLY A 85 0.67 3.38 -1.46
CA GLY A 85 1.23 4.52 -2.20
C GLY A 85 2.72 4.43 -2.48
N ASN A 86 3.43 3.46 -1.91
CA ASN A 86 4.84 3.23 -2.20
C ASN A 86 5.03 2.76 -3.66
N SER A 87 6.15 3.16 -4.27
CA SER A 87 6.55 2.71 -5.61
C SER A 87 6.73 1.18 -5.65
N ASP A 88 6.35 0.54 -6.76
CA ASP A 88 6.62 -0.88 -6.99
C ASP A 88 8.09 -1.13 -7.37
N PHE A 89 8.82 -0.07 -7.69
CA PHE A 89 10.25 -0.09 -7.98
C PHE A 89 10.93 1.02 -7.17
N PRO A 90 11.38 0.76 -5.93
CA PRO A 90 12.13 1.74 -5.17
C PRO A 90 13.36 2.20 -5.99
N SER A 91 13.53 3.51 -6.11
CA SER A 91 14.43 4.18 -7.07
C SER A 91 15.93 4.03 -6.78
N ASN A 92 16.30 3.45 -5.63
CA ASN A 92 17.69 3.37 -5.19
C ASN A 92 18.15 1.91 -5.10
N PHE A 93 19.14 1.58 -5.94
CA PHE A 93 20.05 0.44 -5.83
C PHE A 93 20.96 0.56 -4.57
N VAL A 94 20.37 0.80 -3.40
CA VAL A 94 21.01 0.64 -2.09
C VAL A 94 20.04 -0.11 -1.17
N THR A 95 19.92 -1.40 -1.49
CA THR A 95 20.01 -2.53 -0.57
C THR A 95 19.45 -2.33 0.85
N VAL A 96 18.31 -2.97 1.13
CA VAL A 96 18.03 -3.52 2.47
C VAL A 96 18.15 -2.47 3.59
N SER A 97 17.37 -1.38 3.49
CA SER A 97 17.28 -0.44 4.61
C SER A 97 16.64 -1.15 5.79
N LYS A 98 17.37 -1.23 6.91
CA LYS A 98 16.90 -1.84 8.16
C LYS A 98 17.29 -0.98 9.35
N TRP A 99 16.55 -1.10 10.44
CA TRP A 99 16.94 -0.48 11.70
C TRP A 99 18.16 -1.19 12.30
N ASN A 100 19.15 -0.43 12.74
CA ASN A 100 20.35 -0.96 13.42
C ASN A 100 20.08 -1.34 14.89
N LYS A 101 18.82 -1.42 15.29
CA LYS A 101 18.40 -1.77 16.66
C LYS A 101 17.10 -2.57 16.63
N LYS A 102 16.88 -3.36 17.68
CA LYS A 102 15.72 -4.25 17.80
C LYS A 102 14.57 -3.71 18.65
N ARG A 103 14.84 -2.68 19.46
CA ARG A 103 13.83 -1.99 20.27
C ARG A 103 13.44 -0.70 19.58
N LEU A 104 12.32 -0.74 18.89
CA LEU A 104 11.81 0.38 18.10
C LEU A 104 10.70 1.10 18.86
N THR A 105 10.67 2.40 18.73
CA THR A 105 9.69 3.28 19.36
C THR A 105 8.85 3.98 18.31
N TYR A 106 7.55 4.12 18.57
CA TYR A 106 6.64 4.82 17.67
C TYR A 106 5.74 5.79 18.41
N ALA A 107 5.28 6.84 17.71
CA ALA A 107 4.27 7.75 18.21
C ALA A 107 3.08 7.81 17.22
N VAL A 108 1.87 7.90 17.77
CA VAL A 108 0.66 8.18 16.99
C VAL A 108 0.35 9.67 17.12
N LEU A 109 0.58 10.43 16.05
CA LEU A 109 0.55 11.90 16.06
C LEU A 109 -0.86 12.47 16.07
N ASN A 110 -1.85 11.75 15.55
CA ASN A 110 -3.27 12.10 15.62
C ASN A 110 -4.15 10.85 15.57
N GLN A 111 -5.40 10.97 16.01
CA GLN A 111 -6.37 9.86 16.01
C GLN A 111 -7.31 10.01 14.82
N ASN A 112 -7.77 8.89 14.27
CA ASN A 112 -8.87 8.91 13.31
C ASN A 112 -10.20 8.95 14.09
N LYS A 113 -11.01 10.00 13.85
CA LYS A 113 -12.29 10.21 14.56
C LYS A 113 -13.29 9.08 14.33
N GLN A 114 -13.30 8.47 13.14
CA GLN A 114 -14.22 7.38 12.77
C GLN A 114 -14.00 6.11 13.63
N LEU A 115 -12.79 5.96 14.18
CA LEU A 115 -12.41 4.78 14.97
C LEU A 115 -12.69 4.91 16.47
N LYS A 116 -13.30 6.01 16.93
CA LYS A 116 -13.77 6.20 18.32
C LYS A 116 -12.68 5.89 19.37
N GLY A 117 -11.47 6.39 19.17
CA GLY A 117 -10.34 6.20 20.10
C GLY A 117 -9.61 4.86 20.00
N ARG A 118 -10.00 3.97 19.08
CA ARG A 118 -9.34 2.65 18.91
C ARG A 118 -8.01 2.70 18.16
N THR A 119 -7.64 3.83 17.55
CA THR A 119 -6.43 3.95 16.72
C THR A 119 -5.19 3.43 17.44
N ASN A 120 -4.94 3.85 18.69
CA ASN A 120 -3.76 3.37 19.44
C ASN A 120 -3.75 1.85 19.64
N SER A 121 -4.91 1.24 19.93
CA SER A 121 -5.03 -0.21 20.09
C SER A 121 -4.81 -0.95 18.78
N ILE A 122 -5.31 -0.41 17.66
CA ILE A 122 -5.13 -0.97 16.32
C ILE A 122 -3.64 -0.94 15.92
N MET A 123 -2.97 0.19 16.11
CA MET A 123 -1.52 0.29 15.81
C MET A 123 -0.70 -0.66 16.67
N ALA A 124 -1.01 -0.77 17.96
CA ALA A 124 -0.34 -1.74 18.83
C ALA A 124 -0.57 -3.19 18.36
N GLN A 125 -1.79 -3.54 17.95
CA GLN A 125 -2.10 -4.86 17.40
C GLN A 125 -1.34 -5.13 16.09
N ALA A 126 -1.25 -4.15 15.19
CA ALA A 126 -0.51 -4.29 13.93
C ALA A 126 0.98 -4.57 14.18
N PHE A 127 1.64 -3.84 15.08
CA PHE A 127 3.04 -4.12 15.46
C PHE A 127 3.25 -5.51 16.07
N ARG A 128 2.23 -6.10 16.73
CA ARG A 128 2.34 -7.46 17.29
C ARG A 128 2.52 -8.53 16.22
N TYR A 129 2.00 -8.34 15.00
CA TYR A 129 2.23 -9.31 13.91
C TYR A 129 3.71 -9.41 13.59
N TRP A 130 4.39 -8.27 13.43
CA TRP A 130 5.83 -8.22 13.15
C TRP A 130 6.68 -8.64 14.36
N ALA A 131 6.31 -8.24 15.58
CA ALA A 131 7.02 -8.64 16.80
C ALA A 131 6.96 -10.15 17.04
N ALA A 132 5.84 -10.81 16.72
CA ALA A 132 5.67 -12.24 16.96
C ALA A 132 6.62 -13.10 16.13
N VAL A 133 7.01 -12.65 14.93
CA VAL A 133 7.76 -13.45 13.96
C VAL A 133 9.21 -12.99 13.78
N SER A 134 9.63 -11.90 14.44
CA SER A 134 10.96 -11.31 14.29
C SER A 134 11.64 -11.04 15.63
N GLY A 135 12.94 -10.72 15.60
CA GLY A 135 13.68 -10.29 16.79
C GLY A 135 13.32 -8.88 17.30
N LEU A 136 12.30 -8.22 16.76
CA LEU A 136 11.92 -6.85 17.07
C LEU A 136 10.97 -6.73 18.26
N SER A 137 10.98 -5.58 18.90
CA SER A 137 9.99 -5.17 19.89
C SER A 137 9.63 -3.70 19.71
N PHE A 138 8.36 -3.38 19.99
CA PHE A 138 7.81 -2.05 19.74
C PHE A 138 7.28 -1.45 21.03
N ARG A 139 7.57 -0.16 21.24
CA ARG A 139 7.05 0.59 22.38
C ARG A 139 6.48 1.93 21.91
N ARG A 140 5.20 2.15 22.18
CA ARG A 140 4.58 3.47 22.00
C ARG A 140 5.20 4.47 22.97
N VAL A 141 5.54 5.66 22.47
CA VAL A 141 5.99 6.79 23.28
C VAL A 141 5.06 7.99 23.11
N GLY A 142 5.26 9.04 23.91
CA GLY A 142 4.47 10.26 23.82
C GLY A 142 4.74 11.03 22.52
N ARG A 143 3.76 11.83 22.08
CA ARG A 143 3.84 12.62 20.83
C ARG A 143 5.03 13.60 20.78
N LYS A 144 5.51 14.05 21.94
CA LYS A 144 6.66 14.96 22.09
C LYS A 144 7.99 14.24 22.32
N SER A 145 7.97 12.92 22.55
CA SER A 145 9.17 12.13 22.79
C SER A 145 9.90 11.86 21.48
N LYS A 146 11.23 11.74 21.49
CA LYS A 146 11.99 11.19 20.35
C LYS A 146 11.55 9.74 20.09
N ARG A 147 11.42 9.37 18.81
CA ARG A 147 10.94 8.06 18.33
C ARG A 147 11.61 7.68 17.02
N ASP A 148 11.37 6.44 16.60
CA ASP A 148 11.86 5.89 15.33
C ASP A 148 10.80 6.00 14.24
N MET A 149 9.52 5.91 14.61
CA MET A 149 8.42 5.90 13.66
C MET A 149 7.31 6.85 14.07
N ASP A 150 6.82 7.62 13.10
CA ASP A 150 5.72 8.56 13.28
C ASP A 150 4.52 8.14 12.45
N ILE A 151 3.40 7.90 13.14
CA ILE A 151 2.15 7.50 12.52
C ILE A 151 1.20 8.68 12.48
N ARG A 152 0.76 9.08 11.29
CA ARG A 152 -0.14 10.22 11.09
C ARG A 152 -1.25 9.89 10.08
N PHE A 153 -2.43 10.46 10.32
CA PHE A 153 -3.51 10.54 9.33
C PHE A 153 -3.49 11.94 8.71
N ALA A 154 -3.44 12.05 7.39
CA ALA A 154 -3.50 13.34 6.70
C ALA A 154 -4.20 13.17 5.35
N PRO A 155 -5.00 14.14 4.89
CA PRO A 155 -5.60 14.09 3.56
C PRO A 155 -4.68 14.72 2.51
N LYS A 156 -4.85 14.34 1.25
CA LYS A 156 -4.31 15.03 0.06
C LYS A 156 -2.84 15.43 0.20
N ASP A 157 -2.45 16.65 -0.17
CA ASP A 157 -1.10 17.14 0.11
C ASP A 157 -0.91 17.38 1.62
N HIS A 158 0.15 16.77 2.15
CA HIS A 158 0.48 16.79 3.57
C HIS A 158 1.98 17.01 3.83
N GLY A 159 2.66 17.64 2.87
CA GLY A 159 3.97 18.27 3.05
C GLY A 159 5.18 17.34 2.97
N ASP A 160 5.03 16.14 2.40
CA ASP A 160 6.12 15.19 2.20
C ASP A 160 6.44 14.90 0.72
N GLY A 161 5.73 15.55 -0.21
CA GLY A 161 5.90 15.35 -1.66
C GLY A 161 5.12 14.17 -2.25
N PHE A 162 4.37 13.42 -1.42
CA PHE A 162 3.57 12.27 -1.85
C PHE A 162 2.10 12.48 -1.48
N PRO A 163 1.36 13.36 -2.17
CA PRO A 163 -0.03 13.65 -1.82
C PRO A 163 -0.93 12.41 -1.97
N PHE A 164 -1.90 12.28 -1.07
CA PHE A 164 -3.02 11.34 -1.25
C PHE A 164 -4.03 11.87 -2.28
N ASP A 165 -4.90 10.98 -2.75
CA ASP A 165 -5.88 11.20 -3.81
C ASP A 165 -7.33 11.28 -3.33
N GLY A 166 -7.58 11.14 -2.02
CA GLY A 166 -8.91 11.15 -1.44
C GLY A 166 -9.48 9.72 -1.33
N PRO A 167 -10.81 9.54 -1.28
CA PRO A 167 -11.39 8.22 -1.07
C PRO A 167 -11.06 7.22 -2.20
N GLY A 168 -10.55 6.03 -1.83
CA GLY A 168 -10.09 5.02 -2.75
C GLY A 168 -8.63 5.25 -3.17
N GLY A 169 -8.19 4.61 -4.26
CA GLY A 169 -6.84 4.86 -4.79
C GLY A 169 -5.73 4.53 -3.79
N VAL A 170 -5.02 5.54 -3.29
CA VAL A 170 -3.91 5.38 -2.34
C VAL A 170 -4.38 5.47 -0.89
N LEU A 171 -4.31 4.34 -0.20
CA LEU A 171 -4.79 4.21 1.17
C LEU A 171 -3.82 4.78 2.22
N ALA A 172 -2.53 4.57 1.98
CA ALA A 172 -1.45 4.87 2.91
C ALA A 172 -0.10 4.78 2.19
N HIS A 173 0.94 5.31 2.81
CA HIS A 173 2.33 5.07 2.43
C HIS A 173 3.24 5.15 3.65
N ALA A 174 4.42 4.57 3.52
CA ALA A 174 5.42 4.58 4.57
C ALA A 174 6.84 4.77 4.03
N PHE A 175 7.62 5.52 4.79
CA PHE A 175 9.02 5.73 4.53
C PHE A 175 9.82 4.61 5.20
N PHE A 176 10.83 4.13 4.48
CA PHE A 176 11.72 3.05 4.92
C PHE A 176 12.45 3.39 6.23
N PRO A 177 13.16 2.42 6.84
CA PRO A 177 13.96 2.67 8.03
C PRO A 177 14.89 3.89 7.89
N GLN A 178 15.28 4.46 9.04
CA GLN A 178 15.93 5.76 9.21
C GLN A 178 15.02 6.99 9.05
N ASP A 179 13.96 6.94 8.23
CA ASP A 179 12.91 7.98 8.22
C ASP A 179 11.73 7.58 9.12
N GLY A 180 11.09 6.43 8.83
CA GLY A 180 10.07 5.83 9.68
C GLY A 180 8.74 6.57 9.77
N ARG A 181 8.51 7.62 8.96
CA ARG A 181 7.16 8.21 8.81
C ARG A 181 6.21 7.22 8.15
N ILE A 182 4.99 7.14 8.65
CA ILE A 182 3.91 6.30 8.15
C ILE A 182 2.65 7.15 8.10
N HIS A 183 2.09 7.32 6.91
CA HIS A 183 0.93 8.17 6.66
C HIS A 183 -0.24 7.33 6.16
N PHE A 184 -1.42 7.60 6.70
CA PHE A 184 -2.69 7.02 6.27
C PHE A 184 -3.55 8.15 5.70
N ASP A 185 -4.22 7.92 4.58
CA ASP A 185 -5.11 8.94 4.01
C ASP A 185 -6.28 9.19 4.98
N ALA A 186 -6.45 10.42 5.43
CA ALA A 186 -7.52 10.79 6.34
C ALA A 186 -8.91 10.81 5.67
N ASP A 187 -8.97 10.88 4.33
CA ASP A 187 -10.22 10.91 3.56
C ASP A 187 -10.83 9.51 3.41
N GLU A 188 -10.09 8.46 3.76
CA GLU A 188 -10.58 7.09 3.74
C GLU A 188 -11.61 6.77 4.83
N ARG A 189 -12.55 5.89 4.48
CA ARG A 189 -13.51 5.33 5.44
C ARG A 189 -12.87 4.19 6.23
N TRP A 190 -12.05 4.54 7.20
CA TRP A 190 -11.35 3.59 8.07
C TRP A 190 -12.28 2.82 8.99
N THR A 191 -12.10 1.52 9.02
CA THR A 191 -12.86 0.59 9.86
C THR A 191 -11.95 -0.31 10.68
N ASP A 192 -12.54 -0.94 11.69
CA ASP A 192 -11.94 -2.00 12.49
C ASP A 192 -12.90 -3.18 12.50
N LYS A 193 -12.43 -4.34 12.03
CA LYS A 193 -13.18 -5.59 11.90
C LYS A 193 -14.47 -5.50 11.06
N SER A 194 -14.47 -4.71 9.99
CA SER A 194 -15.62 -4.56 9.09
C SER A 194 -15.19 -4.59 7.62
N ASN A 195 -16.09 -5.09 6.76
CA ASN A 195 -15.98 -5.01 5.29
C ASN A 195 -16.61 -3.74 4.70
N SER A 196 -17.24 -2.89 5.52
CA SER A 196 -17.93 -1.69 5.02
C SER A 196 -17.00 -0.57 4.54
N GLY A 197 -15.69 -0.74 4.69
CA GLY A 197 -14.66 0.23 4.31
C GLY A 197 -13.26 -0.39 4.39
N ILE A 198 -12.25 0.45 4.57
CA ILE A 198 -10.86 0.02 4.58
C ILE A 198 -10.45 -0.40 5.99
N ASN A 199 -9.92 -1.61 6.15
CA ASN A 199 -9.54 -2.12 7.46
C ASN A 199 -8.19 -1.55 7.90
N LEU A 200 -8.19 -0.65 8.88
CA LEU A 200 -6.97 0.04 9.30
C LEU A 200 -5.89 -0.92 9.79
N LYS A 201 -6.25 -2.01 10.48
CA LYS A 201 -5.26 -2.96 11.00
C LYS A 201 -4.47 -3.62 9.87
N ILE A 202 -5.14 -4.05 8.80
CA ILE A 202 -4.49 -4.74 7.68
C ILE A 202 -3.55 -3.78 6.95
N VAL A 203 -4.03 -2.57 6.62
CA VAL A 203 -3.19 -1.55 5.98
C VAL A 203 -2.02 -1.17 6.90
N ALA A 204 -2.25 -0.99 8.20
CA ALA A 204 -1.16 -0.70 9.13
C ALA A 204 -0.11 -1.81 9.21
N VAL A 205 -0.51 -3.09 9.15
CA VAL A 205 0.46 -4.20 9.10
C VAL A 205 1.31 -4.09 7.82
N HIS A 206 0.71 -3.78 6.67
CA HIS A 206 1.43 -3.54 5.41
C HIS A 206 2.44 -2.38 5.53
N GLU A 207 1.97 -1.19 5.91
CA GLU A 207 2.83 0.00 6.00
C GLU A 207 3.94 -0.15 7.03
N PHE A 208 3.70 -0.89 8.11
CA PHE A 208 4.74 -1.19 9.08
C PHE A 208 5.80 -2.12 8.49
N GLY A 209 5.46 -2.98 7.52
CA GLY A 209 6.45 -3.75 6.77
C GLY A 209 7.43 -2.85 6.03
N HIS A 210 6.94 -1.83 5.31
CA HIS A 210 7.79 -0.80 4.68
C HIS A 210 8.64 -0.04 5.69
N ALA A 211 8.05 0.46 6.78
CA ALA A 211 8.79 1.14 7.83
C ALA A 211 9.81 0.24 8.55
N LEU A 212 9.73 -1.09 8.34
CA LEU A 212 10.68 -2.08 8.82
C LEU A 212 11.68 -2.53 7.74
N GLY A 213 11.54 -2.12 6.49
CA GLY A 213 12.49 -2.40 5.42
C GLY A 213 12.03 -3.43 4.38
N LEU A 214 10.75 -3.82 4.38
CA LEU A 214 10.21 -4.72 3.37
C LEU A 214 9.70 -3.94 2.17
N ASP A 215 10.01 -4.44 0.98
CA ASP A 215 9.42 -3.97 -0.27
C ASP A 215 8.12 -4.70 -0.60
N HIS A 216 7.41 -4.20 -1.61
CA HIS A 216 6.30 -4.93 -2.19
C HIS A 216 6.76 -6.30 -2.73
N THR A 217 5.83 -7.26 -2.69
CA THR A 217 5.99 -8.59 -3.30
C THR A 217 4.90 -8.83 -4.33
N SER A 218 5.16 -9.71 -5.29
CA SER A 218 4.17 -10.16 -6.26
C SER A 218 3.31 -11.34 -5.75
N ASP A 219 3.61 -11.92 -4.58
CA ASP A 219 2.76 -12.95 -3.97
C ASP A 219 1.47 -12.32 -3.44
N ILE A 220 0.37 -12.51 -4.15
CA ILE A 220 -0.97 -12.04 -3.79
C ILE A 220 -1.45 -12.51 -2.40
N ARG A 221 -0.81 -13.50 -1.77
CA ARG A 221 -1.21 -13.97 -0.43
C ARG A 221 -0.44 -13.29 0.70
N ALA A 222 0.58 -12.51 0.36
CA ALA A 222 1.43 -11.80 1.32
C ALA A 222 0.77 -10.48 1.72
N VAL A 223 1.01 -10.03 2.96
CA VAL A 223 0.53 -8.70 3.36
C VAL A 223 1.23 -7.61 2.58
N MET A 224 2.50 -7.82 2.18
CA MET A 224 3.27 -6.86 1.37
C MET A 224 2.86 -6.83 -0.11
N TYR A 225 1.79 -7.54 -0.51
CA TYR A 225 1.18 -7.32 -1.82
C TYR A 225 0.59 -5.90 -1.87
N PRO A 226 0.87 -5.09 -2.92
CA PRO A 226 0.54 -3.66 -2.92
C PRO A 226 -0.95 -3.35 -2.84
N PHE A 227 -1.80 -4.22 -3.39
CA PHE A 227 -3.24 -3.95 -3.50
C PHE A 227 -4.01 -4.46 -2.29
N TYR A 228 -4.93 -3.64 -1.80
CA TYR A 228 -5.82 -4.00 -0.71
C TYR A 228 -6.77 -5.13 -1.11
N GLN A 229 -6.83 -6.16 -0.27
CA GLN A 229 -7.58 -7.39 -0.55
C GLN A 229 -8.89 -7.52 0.24
N GLY A 230 -9.35 -6.43 0.85
CA GLY A 230 -10.51 -6.45 1.73
C GLY A 230 -10.19 -6.91 3.15
N TYR A 231 -11.22 -6.93 4.00
CA TYR A 231 -11.05 -7.37 5.37
C TYR A 231 -11.13 -8.89 5.49
N ASN A 232 -10.07 -9.47 6.06
CA ASN A 232 -10.01 -10.89 6.41
C ASN A 232 -10.02 -11.07 7.94
N PRO A 233 -11.05 -11.68 8.54
CA PRO A 233 -11.07 -11.96 9.98
C PRO A 233 -10.00 -12.96 10.43
N LYS A 234 -9.51 -13.80 9.51
CA LYS A 234 -8.43 -14.79 9.72
C LYS A 234 -7.07 -14.27 9.23
N PHE A 235 -6.91 -12.95 9.13
CA PHE A 235 -5.68 -12.31 8.67
C PHE A 235 -4.45 -12.81 9.46
N ARG A 236 -3.39 -13.16 8.72
CA ARG A 236 -2.10 -13.64 9.22
C ARG A 236 -1.00 -13.23 8.24
N LEU A 237 0.23 -13.12 8.72
CA LEU A 237 1.39 -12.93 7.84
C LEU A 237 1.60 -14.19 6.99
N GLY A 238 1.89 -13.99 5.71
CA GLY A 238 2.25 -15.03 4.77
C GLY A 238 3.67 -15.54 4.99
N THR A 239 4.04 -16.63 4.30
CA THR A 239 5.40 -17.18 4.38
C THR A 239 6.44 -16.22 3.83
N ASP A 240 6.10 -15.50 2.75
CA ASP A 240 6.98 -14.50 2.14
C ASP A 240 7.28 -13.35 3.12
N ASP A 241 6.24 -12.78 3.73
CA ASP A 241 6.37 -11.73 4.75
C ASP A 241 7.28 -12.15 5.92
N ILE A 242 7.08 -13.39 6.43
CA ILE A 242 7.82 -13.93 7.55
C ILE A 242 9.30 -14.14 7.18
N LYS A 243 9.58 -14.71 6.00
CA LYS A 243 10.96 -14.89 5.53
C LYS A 243 11.63 -13.55 5.30
N GLY A 244 10.93 -12.59 4.69
CA GLY A 244 11.41 -11.23 4.47
C GLY A 244 11.85 -10.57 5.76
N ILE A 245 10.96 -10.48 6.76
CA ILE A 245 11.28 -9.80 8.03
C ILE A 245 12.37 -10.55 8.83
N GLN A 246 12.39 -11.88 8.77
CA GLN A 246 13.41 -12.68 9.43
C GLN A 246 14.79 -12.54 8.77
N SER A 247 14.87 -12.29 7.46
CA SER A 247 16.13 -11.99 6.79
C SER A 247 16.78 -10.70 7.32
N LEU A 248 15.96 -9.73 7.73
CA LEU A 248 16.42 -8.44 8.26
C LEU A 248 16.82 -8.50 9.74
N TYR A 249 15.96 -9.14 10.56
CA TYR A 249 16.01 -9.02 12.02
C TYR A 249 16.17 -10.35 12.79
N GLY A 250 16.18 -11.47 12.07
CA GLY A 250 16.18 -12.81 12.63
C GLY A 250 14.82 -13.23 13.22
N LYS A 251 14.71 -14.52 13.58
CA LYS A 251 13.52 -15.07 14.24
C LYS A 251 13.34 -14.52 15.65
N ASN A 252 12.09 -14.49 16.12
CA ASN A 252 11.83 -14.33 17.54
C ASN A 252 12.41 -15.55 18.28
N LYS A 253 13.27 -15.31 19.29
CA LYS A 253 13.91 -16.36 20.11
C LYS A 253 13.27 -16.49 21.50
N LYS A 254 12.15 -15.80 21.73
CA LYS A 254 11.39 -15.84 22.97
C LYS A 254 10.15 -16.70 22.83
#